data_AF-A0A2E6W369-F1
#
_entry.id   AF-A0A2E6W369-F1
#
_cell.length_a   1.000
_cell.length_b   1.000
_cell.length_c   1.000
_cell.angle_alpha   90.00
_cell.angle_beta   90.00
_cell.angle_gamma   90.00
#
_symmetry.space_group_name_H-M   'P 1'
#
loop_
_entity.id
_entity.type
_entity.pdbx_description
1 polymer ?
#
loop_
_entity_poly.entity_id
_entity_poly.type
_entity_poly.pdbx_seq_one_letter_code
_entity_poly.pdbx_strand_id
1 'polypeptide(L)'
;MKQRLVAIKFIAVALFLASCSEIPRPFSLDKNNNMLVHQLLLANAKPLKHSIQVSTILGITAPMNRLIPIAIAEQLQDKYLPAHFSQGTNKVENHAPPRFALNGRAKIEKNNRLIGPNVKYELAINWELAESEKSTKLNFKQNFSVPSWQWDQGSPNLISILSDDIVNKVIKALDGRRLLDFPDLRTDSYKRESSIWVTPIQSNIKNGSHVLRRAIIAALIQNGLLISETRKSAHYLLSGNFKVSSPINDSQQVEMVWKLAESTGEEIGTAVQKNTVLTGSFNQNWGPVAAIIAESAVNGIRNLIQIANQKDIKRYQQNPYQKPLPEQGLLEPNSDDRTTL
;
A
#
# COMPACT_ATOMS: atom_id res chain seq x y z
N MET A 1 -33.47 27.41 67.56
CA MET A 1 -32.55 26.34 67.12
C MET A 1 -31.92 26.79 65.80
N LYS A 2 -30.77 27.47 65.76
CA LYS A 2 -29.38 26.93 65.66
C LYS A 2 -29.22 25.88 64.54
N GLN A 3 -28.68 26.30 63.37
CA GLN A 3 -27.30 26.05 62.85
C GLN A 3 -27.27 24.85 61.87
N ARG A 4 -27.12 25.03 60.54
CA ARG A 4 -25.91 25.33 59.71
C ARG A 4 -25.09 24.08 59.29
N LEU A 5 -24.54 24.15 58.07
CA LEU A 5 -23.38 23.40 57.49
C LEU A 5 -23.70 21.99 56.87
N VAL A 6 -23.22 21.52 55.70
CA VAL A 6 -22.15 21.91 54.74
C VAL A 6 -22.47 21.43 53.30
N ALA A 7 -21.91 22.15 52.33
CA ALA A 7 -21.67 21.88 50.90
C ALA A 7 -21.23 20.46 50.49
N ILE A 8 -21.43 20.12 49.21
CA ILE A 8 -20.42 19.45 48.35
C ILE A 8 -20.59 19.96 46.90
N LYS A 9 -19.49 20.50 46.36
CA LYS A 9 -19.28 20.87 44.96
C LYS A 9 -19.22 19.59 44.12
N PHE A 10 -20.03 19.47 43.07
CA PHE A 10 -19.75 18.51 42.00
C PHE A 10 -19.01 19.20 40.86
N ILE A 11 -17.70 18.94 40.85
CA ILE A 11 -16.79 19.17 39.73
C ILE A 11 -17.22 18.23 38.61
N ALA A 12 -17.76 18.78 37.53
CA ALA A 12 -17.99 18.03 36.30
C ALA A 12 -16.64 17.76 35.63
N VAL A 13 -16.04 16.61 35.95
CA VAL A 13 -14.87 16.09 35.25
C VAL A 13 -15.31 15.68 33.85
N ALA A 14 -14.89 16.45 32.85
CA ALA A 14 -15.00 16.07 31.45
C ALA A 14 -14.06 14.88 31.19
N LEU A 15 -14.63 13.67 31.19
CA LEU A 15 -13.95 12.47 30.69
C LEU A 15 -13.66 12.64 29.19
N PHE A 16 -12.38 12.79 28.86
CA PHE A 16 -11.86 12.55 27.51
C PHE A 16 -12.09 11.08 27.18
N LEU A 17 -13.24 10.78 26.55
CA LEU A 17 -13.48 9.50 25.90
C LEU A 17 -12.53 9.41 24.70
N ALA A 18 -11.43 8.68 24.88
CA ALA A 18 -10.69 8.11 23.77
C ALA A 18 -11.68 7.27 22.95
N SER A 19 -12.09 7.76 21.77
CA SER A 19 -13.01 7.01 20.91
C SER A 19 -12.24 5.86 20.25
N CYS A 20 -12.13 4.75 20.94
CA CYS A 20 -11.82 3.47 20.32
C CYS A 20 -13.04 3.06 19.47
N SER A 21 -13.09 3.48 18.22
CA SER A 21 -14.03 2.89 17.27
C SER A 21 -13.52 1.49 16.92
N GLU A 22 -14.22 0.43 17.37
CA GLU A 22 -13.98 -0.92 16.84
C GLU A 22 -14.33 -0.90 15.35
N ILE A 23 -13.32 -1.14 14.51
CA ILE A 23 -13.50 -1.37 13.07
C ILE A 23 -14.23 -2.72 12.91
N PRO A 24 -15.13 -2.88 11.91
CA PRO A 24 -15.79 -4.15 11.65
C PRO A 24 -14.75 -5.27 11.61
N ARG A 25 -14.97 -6.29 12.44
CA ARG A 25 -14.16 -7.52 12.51
C ARG A 25 -14.35 -8.25 11.18
N PRO A 26 -13.42 -8.18 10.22
CA PRO A 26 -13.68 -8.76 8.90
C PRO A 26 -13.61 -10.31 8.95
N PHE A 27 -13.38 -10.90 10.14
CA PHE A 27 -12.77 -12.22 10.32
C PHE A 27 -13.42 -13.10 11.41
N SER A 28 -14.66 -12.85 11.87
CA SER A 28 -15.28 -13.75 12.86
C SER A 28 -15.75 -15.05 12.21
N LEU A 29 -15.26 -16.20 12.71
CA LEU A 29 -15.71 -17.53 12.28
C LEU A 29 -16.44 -18.27 13.40
N ASP A 30 -17.49 -18.97 12.97
CA ASP A 30 -18.21 -20.02 13.70
C ASP A 30 -17.25 -21.19 14.05
N LYS A 31 -17.45 -21.80 15.23
CA LYS A 31 -16.46 -22.65 15.94
C LYS A 31 -16.10 -23.98 15.25
N ASN A 32 -16.67 -24.29 14.09
CA ASN A 32 -16.66 -25.65 13.54
C ASN A 32 -15.83 -25.88 12.26
N ASN A 33 -14.98 -24.94 11.81
CA ASN A 33 -14.19 -25.14 10.58
C ASN A 33 -12.71 -24.75 10.72
N ASN A 34 -11.87 -25.76 11.02
CA ASN A 34 -10.50 -25.60 11.50
C ASN A 34 -9.42 -25.60 10.40
N MET A 35 -9.77 -25.36 9.14
CA MET A 35 -8.80 -25.22 8.03
C MET A 35 -8.97 -23.92 7.23
N LEU A 36 -10.03 -23.17 7.53
CA LEU A 36 -10.64 -22.27 6.57
C LEU A 36 -10.51 -20.79 6.91
N VAL A 37 -9.91 -20.36 8.02
CA VAL A 37 -9.81 -18.91 8.30
C VAL A 37 -8.93 -18.22 7.26
N HIS A 38 -7.64 -18.56 7.17
CA HIS A 38 -6.74 -17.94 6.18
C HIS A 38 -7.22 -18.14 4.73
N GLN A 39 -7.65 -19.36 4.39
CA GLN A 39 -8.19 -19.70 3.07
C GLN A 39 -9.51 -19.01 2.73
N LEU A 40 -10.48 -18.89 3.65
CA LEU A 40 -11.73 -18.14 3.40
C LEU A 40 -11.47 -16.65 3.35
N LEU A 41 -10.53 -16.12 4.12
CA LEU A 41 -10.15 -14.71 4.04
C LEU A 41 -9.58 -14.36 2.68
N LEU A 42 -8.80 -15.27 2.11
CA LEU A 42 -8.19 -15.11 0.81
C LEU A 42 -9.22 -15.44 -0.29
N ALA A 43 -10.02 -16.50 -0.15
CA ALA A 43 -11.04 -16.90 -1.12
C ALA A 43 -12.25 -15.94 -1.20
N ASN A 44 -12.63 -15.28 -0.09
CA ASN A 44 -13.75 -14.34 -0.03
C ASN A 44 -13.34 -12.86 -0.01
N ALA A 45 -12.04 -12.55 0.03
CA ALA A 45 -11.59 -11.17 -0.16
C ALA A 45 -11.94 -10.73 -1.58
N LYS A 46 -12.59 -9.57 -1.71
CA LYS A 46 -12.65 -8.89 -3.00
C LYS A 46 -11.23 -8.75 -3.56
N PRO A 47 -11.01 -8.90 -4.88
CA PRO A 47 -9.74 -8.58 -5.48
C PRO A 47 -9.30 -7.20 -5.00
N LEU A 48 -8.10 -7.11 -4.42
CA LEU A 48 -7.52 -5.80 -4.09
C LEU A 48 -7.56 -4.96 -5.36
N LYS A 49 -7.97 -3.69 -5.24
CA LYS A 49 -8.36 -2.86 -6.40
C LYS A 49 -7.30 -2.78 -7.50
N HIS A 50 -6.05 -3.14 -7.25
CA HIS A 50 -4.98 -3.20 -8.25
C HIS A 50 -3.99 -4.35 -8.00
N SER A 51 -4.42 -5.50 -7.45
CA SER A 51 -3.50 -6.63 -7.27
C SER A 51 -3.04 -7.22 -8.59
N ILE A 52 -1.73 -7.44 -8.70
CA ILE A 52 -1.08 -8.01 -9.88
C ILE A 52 -0.46 -9.35 -9.51
N GLN A 53 -0.91 -10.42 -10.17
CA GLN A 53 -0.17 -11.68 -10.18
C GLN A 53 0.82 -11.65 -11.33
N VAL A 54 2.10 -11.83 -11.03
CA VAL A 54 3.14 -12.06 -12.03
C VAL A 54 3.30 -13.56 -12.19
N SER A 55 3.06 -14.07 -13.39
CA SER A 55 3.16 -15.49 -13.70
C SER A 55 4.55 -15.86 -14.21
N THR A 56 4.80 -17.14 -14.40
CA THR A 56 5.99 -17.64 -15.10
C THR A 56 6.03 -17.15 -16.55
N ILE A 57 7.24 -16.99 -17.06
CA ILE A 57 7.53 -16.61 -18.44
C ILE A 57 7.82 -17.88 -19.23
N LEU A 58 7.00 -18.15 -20.24
CA LEU A 58 7.20 -19.31 -21.11
C LEU A 58 8.39 -19.09 -22.05
N GLY A 59 9.20 -20.13 -22.28
CA GLY A 59 10.29 -20.09 -23.27
C GLY A 59 11.62 -19.52 -22.78
N ILE A 60 11.84 -19.45 -21.45
CA ILE A 60 13.13 -19.03 -20.85
C ILE A 60 13.71 -20.10 -19.92
N THR A 61 14.98 -19.94 -19.55
CA THR A 61 15.69 -20.86 -18.65
C THR A 61 15.06 -20.91 -17.26
N ALA A 62 15.15 -22.03 -16.56
CA ALA A 62 14.54 -22.19 -15.23
C ALA A 62 14.98 -21.14 -14.20
N PRO A 63 16.27 -20.74 -14.10
CA PRO A 63 16.70 -19.66 -13.23
C PRO A 63 15.99 -18.35 -13.54
N MET A 64 15.96 -17.95 -14.83
CA MET A 64 15.34 -16.70 -15.26
C MET A 64 13.82 -16.70 -15.09
N ASN A 65 13.18 -17.86 -15.29
CA ASN A 65 11.75 -18.06 -15.09
C ASN A 65 11.30 -17.91 -13.64
N ARG A 66 12.24 -17.95 -12.69
CA ARG A 66 11.99 -17.67 -11.28
C ARG A 66 12.39 -16.25 -10.91
N LEU A 67 13.59 -15.83 -11.31
CA LEU A 67 14.18 -14.57 -10.84
C LEU A 67 13.49 -13.33 -11.44
N ILE A 68 13.14 -13.35 -12.73
CA ILE A 68 12.48 -12.19 -13.36
C ILE A 68 11.09 -11.93 -12.76
N PRO A 69 10.17 -12.91 -12.67
CA PRO A 69 8.86 -12.67 -12.08
C PRO A 69 8.89 -12.18 -10.64
N ILE A 70 9.83 -12.67 -9.84
CA ILE A 70 10.04 -12.21 -8.45
C ILE A 70 10.48 -10.74 -8.45
N ALA A 71 11.49 -10.40 -9.25
CA ALA A 71 11.98 -9.02 -9.33
C ALA A 71 10.90 -8.04 -9.79
N ILE A 72 10.09 -8.41 -10.79
CA ILE A 72 8.95 -7.60 -11.24
C ILE A 72 7.95 -7.39 -10.09
N ALA A 73 7.58 -8.46 -9.38
CA ALA A 73 6.64 -8.36 -8.27
C ALA A 73 7.17 -7.48 -7.14
N GLU A 74 8.45 -7.60 -6.80
CA GLU A 74 9.11 -6.77 -5.78
C GLU A 74 9.14 -5.29 -6.19
N GLN A 75 9.52 -5.00 -7.44
CA GLN A 75 9.54 -3.63 -7.95
C GLN A 75 8.14 -3.00 -8.03
N LEU A 76 7.11 -3.76 -8.41
CA LEU A 76 5.73 -3.29 -8.34
C LEU A 76 5.33 -2.94 -6.90
N GLN A 77 5.71 -3.77 -5.93
CA GLN A 77 5.47 -3.48 -4.51
C GLN A 77 6.21 -2.21 -4.07
N ASP A 78 7.44 -1.98 -4.53
CA ASP A 78 8.19 -0.74 -4.28
C ASP A 78 7.50 0.50 -4.84
N LYS A 79 6.72 0.33 -5.90
CA LYS A 79 5.86 1.37 -6.49
C LYS A 79 4.45 1.38 -5.91
N TYR A 80 4.24 0.75 -4.75
CA TYR A 80 2.97 0.69 -4.03
C TYR A 80 1.83 0.02 -4.83
N LEU A 81 2.18 -0.92 -5.71
CA LEU A 81 1.23 -1.80 -6.36
C LEU A 81 1.31 -3.19 -5.72
N PRO A 82 0.21 -3.71 -5.12
CA PRO A 82 0.19 -5.05 -4.56
C PRO A 82 0.49 -6.07 -5.65
N ALA A 83 1.64 -6.74 -5.57
CA ALA A 83 2.03 -7.73 -6.56
C ALA A 83 2.63 -8.97 -5.92
N HIS A 84 2.48 -10.12 -6.55
CA HIS A 84 3.14 -11.36 -6.11
C HIS A 84 3.48 -12.25 -7.30
N PHE A 85 4.53 -13.05 -7.16
CA PHE A 85 4.84 -14.12 -8.10
C PHE A 85 4.00 -15.37 -7.79
N SER A 86 3.44 -15.99 -8.82
CA SER A 86 2.76 -17.30 -8.73
C SER A 86 3.35 -18.29 -9.73
N GLN A 87 3.71 -19.48 -9.26
CA GLN A 87 4.30 -20.54 -10.07
C GLN A 87 3.22 -21.51 -10.57
N GLY A 88 2.82 -21.36 -11.84
CA GLY A 88 1.89 -22.28 -12.52
C GLY A 88 0.40 -21.93 -12.36
N THR A 89 -0.46 -22.67 -13.07
CA THR A 89 -1.95 -22.56 -13.04
C THR A 89 -2.57 -23.17 -11.79
N ASN A 90 -1.75 -23.70 -10.88
CA ASN A 90 -2.23 -24.16 -9.60
C ASN A 90 -2.74 -22.94 -8.86
N LYS A 91 -4.07 -22.80 -8.88
CA LYS A 91 -4.88 -21.95 -8.03
C LYS A 91 -4.22 -22.00 -6.66
N VAL A 92 -3.44 -20.99 -6.29
CA VAL A 92 -2.84 -20.98 -4.97
C VAL A 92 -4.02 -20.71 -4.06
N GLU A 93 -4.56 -21.77 -3.45
CA GLU A 93 -5.82 -21.80 -2.69
C GLU A 93 -5.82 -20.84 -1.49
N ASN A 94 -4.68 -20.19 -1.23
CA ASN A 94 -4.42 -19.34 -0.10
C ASN A 94 -4.15 -17.87 -0.50
N HIS A 95 -4.66 -17.33 -1.62
CA HIS A 95 -4.52 -15.90 -1.93
C HIS A 95 -5.80 -15.25 -2.47
N ALA A 96 -6.01 -13.97 -2.14
CA ALA A 96 -7.07 -13.17 -2.75
C ALA A 96 -6.90 -13.15 -4.26
N PRO A 97 -7.96 -13.38 -5.05
CA PRO A 97 -7.84 -13.45 -6.49
C PRO A 97 -7.22 -12.14 -7.00
N PRO A 98 -6.17 -12.20 -7.84
CA PRO A 98 -5.57 -11.00 -8.37
C PRO A 98 -6.56 -10.31 -9.32
N ARG A 99 -6.60 -8.98 -9.29
CA ARG A 99 -7.38 -8.22 -10.29
C ARG A 99 -6.72 -8.32 -11.67
N PHE A 100 -5.39 -8.34 -11.72
CA PHE A 100 -4.63 -8.42 -12.95
C PHE A 100 -3.66 -9.60 -12.95
N ALA A 101 -3.50 -10.26 -14.09
CA ALA A 101 -2.49 -11.30 -14.32
C ALA A 101 -1.53 -10.84 -15.41
N LEU A 102 -0.23 -10.78 -15.09
CA LEU A 102 0.85 -10.47 -16.02
C LEU A 102 1.54 -11.77 -16.44
N ASN A 103 1.38 -12.14 -17.70
CA ASN A 103 1.92 -13.35 -18.31
C ASN A 103 3.00 -13.01 -19.33
N GLY A 104 4.09 -13.76 -19.37
CA GLY A 104 5.19 -13.55 -20.31
C GLY A 104 5.41 -14.75 -21.24
N ARG A 105 5.74 -14.48 -22.50
CA ARG A 105 6.22 -15.48 -23.46
C ARG A 105 7.44 -14.95 -24.19
N ALA A 106 8.58 -15.56 -23.92
CA ALA A 106 9.82 -15.28 -24.60
C ALA A 106 9.98 -16.11 -25.87
N LYS A 107 10.66 -15.51 -26.85
CA LYS A 107 11.10 -16.14 -28.09
C LYS A 107 12.51 -15.65 -28.41
N ILE A 108 13.39 -16.58 -28.78
CA ILE A 108 14.69 -16.25 -29.35
C ILE A 108 14.47 -15.90 -30.82
N GLU A 109 14.69 -14.64 -31.20
CA GLU A 109 14.46 -14.15 -32.56
C GLU A 109 15.64 -14.49 -33.48
N LYS A 110 16.87 -14.52 -32.95
CA LYS A 110 18.06 -15.02 -33.65
C LYS A 110 18.86 -15.92 -32.74
N ASN A 111 18.95 -17.19 -33.13
CA ASN A 111 19.88 -18.13 -32.54
C ASN A 111 21.17 -18.11 -33.36
N ASN A 112 22.17 -17.34 -32.92
CA ASN A 112 23.52 -17.56 -33.43
C ASN A 112 23.94 -18.95 -32.92
N ARG A 113 24.08 -19.94 -33.81
CA ARG A 113 24.59 -21.30 -33.52
C ARG A 113 26.00 -21.33 -32.89
N LEU A 114 26.56 -20.18 -32.55
CA LEU A 114 27.86 -20.00 -31.96
C LEU A 114 27.71 -20.13 -30.44
N ILE A 115 28.58 -20.91 -29.82
CA ILE A 115 28.71 -21.03 -28.37
C ILE A 115 30.02 -20.34 -27.99
N GLY A 116 29.98 -19.37 -27.08
CA GLY A 116 31.17 -18.61 -26.66
C GLY A 116 30.82 -17.36 -25.83
N PRO A 117 31.80 -16.77 -25.15
CA PRO A 117 31.59 -15.67 -24.20
C PRO A 117 31.05 -14.37 -24.83
N ASN A 118 31.20 -14.23 -26.15
CA ASN A 118 30.76 -13.05 -26.92
C ASN A 118 29.41 -13.26 -27.65
N VAL A 119 28.75 -14.39 -27.43
CA VAL A 119 27.46 -14.68 -28.05
C VAL A 119 26.38 -13.85 -27.37
N LYS A 120 25.56 -13.18 -28.19
CA LYS A 120 24.39 -12.44 -27.72
C LYS A 120 23.12 -13.18 -28.12
N TYR A 121 22.19 -13.29 -27.19
CA TYR A 121 20.83 -13.70 -27.49
C TYR A 121 20.01 -12.48 -27.89
N GLU A 122 19.40 -12.55 -29.08
CA GLU A 122 18.35 -11.61 -29.50
C GLU A 122 17.01 -12.19 -29.06
N LEU A 123 16.46 -11.64 -28.00
CA LEU A 123 15.28 -12.16 -27.31
C LEU A 123 14.14 -11.15 -27.40
N ALA A 124 12.94 -11.67 -27.64
CA ALA A 124 11.70 -10.92 -27.55
C ALA A 124 10.81 -11.55 -26.47
N ILE A 125 10.40 -10.79 -25.47
CA ILE A 125 9.34 -11.19 -24.54
C ILE A 125 8.06 -10.45 -24.90
N ASN A 126 7.03 -11.21 -25.21
CA ASN A 126 5.66 -10.72 -25.35
C ASN A 126 4.96 -10.91 -24.01
N TRP A 127 4.50 -9.80 -23.45
CA TRP A 127 3.77 -9.74 -22.19
C TRP A 127 2.30 -9.50 -22.44
N GLU A 128 1.44 -10.18 -21.68
CA GLU A 128 -0.01 -10.00 -21.65
C GLU A 128 -0.42 -9.65 -20.22
N LEU A 129 -1.04 -8.47 -20.03
CA LEU A 129 -1.69 -8.08 -18.79
C LEU A 129 -3.21 -8.24 -18.97
N ALA A 130 -3.78 -9.25 -18.33
CA ALA A 130 -5.21 -9.55 -18.36
C ALA A 130 -5.90 -9.10 -17.07
N GLU A 131 -7.11 -8.56 -17.16
CA GLU A 131 -7.94 -8.22 -16.00
C GLU A 131 -8.91 -9.39 -15.71
N SER A 132 -8.98 -9.89 -14.47
CA SER A 132 -9.74 -11.11 -14.11
C SER A 132 -11.25 -11.01 -14.39
N GLU A 133 -11.82 -9.81 -14.34
CA GLU A 133 -13.27 -9.59 -14.51
C GLU A 133 -13.66 -9.13 -15.92
N LYS A 134 -12.68 -8.86 -16.79
CA LYS A 134 -12.93 -8.30 -18.13
C LYS A 134 -12.15 -9.08 -19.17
N SER A 135 -12.71 -9.23 -20.36
CA SER A 135 -11.99 -9.77 -21.53
C SER A 135 -10.85 -8.85 -22.02
N THR A 136 -10.53 -7.77 -21.29
CA THR A 136 -9.55 -6.79 -21.71
C THR A 136 -8.13 -7.29 -21.45
N LYS A 137 -7.33 -7.28 -22.49
CA LYS A 137 -5.92 -7.67 -22.47
C LYS A 137 -5.08 -6.52 -23.00
N LEU A 138 -4.01 -6.18 -22.28
CA LEU A 138 -2.99 -5.26 -22.76
C LEU A 138 -1.74 -6.05 -23.10
N ASN A 139 -1.18 -5.79 -24.27
CA ASN A 139 -0.01 -6.49 -24.76
C ASN A 139 1.19 -5.55 -24.79
N PHE A 140 2.33 -6.03 -24.30
CA PHE A 140 3.60 -5.31 -24.35
C PHE A 140 4.66 -6.18 -25.01
N LYS A 141 5.57 -5.56 -25.76
CA LYS A 141 6.74 -6.22 -26.31
C LYS A 141 8.01 -5.62 -25.70
N GLN A 142 8.94 -6.50 -25.33
CA GLN A 142 10.30 -6.15 -24.95
C GLN A 142 11.25 -6.90 -25.87
N ASN A 143 12.18 -6.17 -26.49
CA ASN A 143 13.25 -6.76 -27.28
C ASN A 143 14.57 -6.41 -26.61
N PHE A 144 15.50 -7.35 -26.53
CA PHE A 144 16.81 -7.11 -25.95
C PHE A 144 17.88 -8.02 -26.58
N SER A 145 19.07 -7.44 -26.69
CA SER A 145 20.30 -8.11 -27.12
C SER A 145 21.20 -8.26 -25.91
N VAL A 146 21.33 -9.47 -25.38
CA VAL A 146 22.02 -9.72 -24.10
C VAL A 146 23.11 -10.77 -24.25
N PRO A 147 24.27 -10.61 -23.59
CA PRO A 147 25.26 -11.67 -23.54
C PRO A 147 24.65 -12.96 -22.99
N SER A 148 24.87 -14.08 -23.66
CA SER A 148 24.31 -15.38 -23.29
C SER A 148 24.62 -15.75 -21.84
N TRP A 149 25.87 -15.53 -21.40
CA TRP A 149 26.28 -15.82 -20.03
C TRP A 149 25.51 -15.00 -18.98
N GLN A 150 25.14 -13.75 -19.26
CA GLN A 150 24.35 -12.93 -18.33
C GLN A 150 22.92 -13.46 -18.22
N TRP A 151 22.38 -13.99 -19.32
CA TRP A 151 21.06 -14.60 -19.34
C TRP A 151 21.06 -15.97 -18.66
N ASP A 152 22.00 -16.83 -19.00
CA ASP A 152 22.06 -18.21 -18.52
C ASP A 152 22.40 -18.29 -17.03
N GLN A 153 23.23 -17.37 -16.51
CA GLN A 153 23.61 -17.29 -15.10
C GLN A 153 22.64 -16.45 -14.25
N GLY A 154 21.66 -15.77 -14.86
CA GLY A 154 20.75 -14.90 -14.12
C GLY A 154 21.41 -13.67 -13.51
N SER A 155 22.05 -12.85 -14.34
CA SER A 155 22.68 -11.59 -13.90
C SER A 155 21.69 -10.68 -13.18
N PRO A 156 21.94 -10.29 -11.91
CA PRO A 156 21.03 -9.41 -11.15
C PRO A 156 20.78 -8.06 -11.83
N ASN A 157 21.81 -7.47 -12.42
CA ASN A 157 21.70 -6.20 -13.14
C ASN A 157 20.79 -6.33 -14.37
N LEU A 158 20.95 -7.41 -15.14
CA LEU A 158 20.09 -7.68 -16.29
C LEU A 158 18.64 -7.86 -15.87
N ILE A 159 18.39 -8.63 -14.80
CA ILE A 159 17.06 -8.85 -14.25
C ILE A 159 16.41 -7.52 -13.83
N SER A 160 17.16 -6.63 -13.18
CA SER A 160 16.67 -5.30 -12.78
C SER A 160 16.26 -4.47 -13.99
N ILE A 161 17.10 -4.40 -15.02
CA ILE A 161 16.81 -3.63 -16.25
C ILE A 161 15.54 -4.16 -16.96
N LEU A 162 15.43 -5.48 -17.09
CA LEU A 162 14.27 -6.12 -17.73
C LEU A 162 12.98 -5.84 -16.94
N SER A 163 13.08 -5.91 -15.61
CA SER A 163 11.97 -5.67 -14.69
C SER A 163 11.53 -4.20 -14.73
N ASP A 164 12.48 -3.25 -14.68
CA ASP A 164 12.17 -1.82 -14.67
C ASP A 164 11.37 -1.39 -15.91
N ASP A 165 11.76 -1.86 -17.10
CA ASP A 165 11.04 -1.51 -18.34
C ASP A 165 9.60 -2.04 -18.34
N ILE A 166 9.37 -3.29 -17.92
CA ILE A 166 8.01 -3.85 -17.90
C ILE A 166 7.17 -3.24 -16.79
N VAL A 167 7.74 -3.00 -15.61
CA VAL A 167 7.07 -2.34 -14.48
C VAL A 167 6.60 -0.95 -14.88
N ASN A 168 7.45 -0.16 -15.54
CA ASN A 168 7.07 1.16 -16.03
C ASN A 168 5.95 1.10 -17.07
N LYS A 169 5.96 0.11 -17.98
CA LYS A 169 4.89 -0.10 -18.97
C LYS A 169 3.57 -0.48 -18.28
N VAL A 170 3.61 -1.37 -17.30
CA VAL A 170 2.44 -1.79 -16.50
C VAL A 170 1.87 -0.61 -15.70
N ILE A 171 2.71 0.16 -15.01
CA ILE A 171 2.27 1.34 -14.26
C ILE A 171 1.58 2.34 -15.18
N LYS A 172 2.20 2.72 -16.31
CA LYS A 172 1.59 3.64 -17.29
C LYS A 172 0.26 3.12 -17.82
N ALA A 173 0.17 1.82 -18.11
CA ALA A 173 -1.04 1.18 -18.59
C ALA A 173 -2.17 1.20 -17.54
N LEU A 174 -1.85 1.02 -16.27
CA LEU A 174 -2.80 1.08 -15.16
C LEU A 174 -3.17 2.52 -14.79
N ASP A 175 -2.22 3.46 -14.81
CA ASP A 175 -2.45 4.89 -14.60
C ASP A 175 -3.34 5.51 -15.69
N GLY A 176 -3.14 5.11 -16.95
CA GLY A 176 -4.04 5.51 -18.04
C GLY A 176 -5.48 5.05 -17.84
N ARG A 177 -5.69 3.94 -17.11
CA ARG A 177 -7.03 3.51 -16.64
C ARG A 177 -7.47 4.24 -15.37
N ARG A 178 -6.53 4.62 -14.49
CA ARG A 178 -6.77 5.38 -13.26
C ARG A 178 -7.41 6.74 -13.54
N LEU A 179 -7.00 7.43 -14.61
CA LEU A 179 -7.55 8.74 -14.98
C LEU A 179 -9.04 8.73 -15.38
N LEU A 180 -9.66 7.55 -15.52
CA LEU A 180 -11.09 7.43 -15.82
C LEU A 180 -11.96 7.24 -14.57
N ASP A 181 -11.36 6.95 -13.40
CA ASP A 181 -12.07 6.59 -12.16
C ASP A 181 -11.92 7.62 -11.02
N PHE A 182 -11.18 8.72 -11.21
CA PHE A 182 -11.01 9.79 -10.21
C PHE A 182 -11.63 11.12 -10.69
N PRO A 183 -12.57 11.73 -9.95
CA PRO A 183 -12.93 13.12 -10.18
C PRO A 183 -11.72 14.02 -9.85
N ASP A 184 -11.49 15.00 -10.72
CA ASP A 184 -10.34 15.91 -10.75
C ASP A 184 -10.12 16.63 -9.40
N LEU A 185 -9.01 16.33 -8.70
CA LEU A 185 -8.62 16.94 -7.41
C LEU A 185 -7.53 18.00 -7.58
N ARG A 186 -7.60 18.82 -8.63
CA ARG A 186 -6.62 19.88 -8.91
C ARG A 186 -6.95 21.18 -8.17
N THR A 187 -6.59 21.25 -6.89
CA THR A 187 -6.37 22.53 -6.19
C THR A 187 -5.28 22.36 -5.12
N ASP A 188 -4.15 23.06 -5.29
CA ASP A 188 -2.91 22.86 -4.53
C ASP A 188 -2.98 23.24 -3.03
N SER A 189 -4.01 23.97 -2.58
CA SER A 189 -4.24 24.28 -1.16
C SER A 189 -4.83 23.09 -0.38
N TYR A 190 -5.76 22.33 -0.98
CA TYR A 190 -6.32 21.11 -0.38
C TYR A 190 -5.32 19.95 -0.32
N LYS A 191 -4.25 20.04 -1.12
CA LYS A 191 -3.20 19.02 -1.23
C LYS A 191 -2.40 18.84 0.08
N ARG A 192 -2.27 19.89 0.88
CA ARG A 192 -1.57 19.85 2.18
C ARG A 192 -2.50 19.36 3.28
N GLU A 193 -3.71 19.90 3.36
CA GLU A 193 -4.69 19.73 4.44
C GLU A 193 -5.20 18.30 4.65
N SER A 194 -5.00 17.39 3.70
CA SER A 194 -5.38 15.97 3.86
C SER A 194 -4.26 14.98 3.50
N SER A 195 -3.01 15.45 3.42
CA SER A 195 -1.87 14.58 3.10
C SER A 195 -1.36 13.81 4.31
N ILE A 196 -1.10 12.52 4.11
CA ILE A 196 -0.70 11.59 5.17
C ILE A 196 0.76 11.20 4.98
N TRP A 197 1.58 11.35 6.02
CA TRP A 197 2.88 10.70 6.12
C TRP A 197 2.76 9.41 6.90
N VAL A 198 3.05 8.28 6.26
CA VAL A 198 3.11 6.98 6.93
C VAL A 198 4.51 6.79 7.51
N THR A 199 4.63 6.67 8.83
CA THR A 199 5.91 6.41 9.51
C THR A 199 6.36 4.95 9.28
N PRO A 200 7.63 4.61 9.59
CA PRO A 200 8.02 3.21 9.72
C PRO A 200 7.06 2.46 10.65
N ILE A 201 6.57 1.30 10.21
CA ILE A 201 5.71 0.44 11.02
C ILE A 201 6.58 -0.40 11.94
N GLN A 202 6.19 -0.50 13.21
CA GLN A 202 6.87 -1.36 14.17
C GLN A 202 6.35 -2.78 14.02
N SER A 203 7.24 -3.78 14.00
CA SER A 203 6.86 -5.19 13.93
C SER A 203 7.82 -6.07 14.70
N ASN A 204 7.30 -7.11 15.36
CA ASN A 204 8.09 -8.19 15.96
C ASN A 204 8.45 -9.31 14.96
N ILE A 205 7.98 -9.20 13.71
CA ILE A 205 8.28 -10.16 12.63
C ILE A 205 9.34 -9.57 11.69
N LYS A 206 10.32 -10.41 11.32
CA LYS A 206 11.36 -10.05 10.34
C LYS A 206 10.73 -9.61 9.01
N ASN A 207 11.18 -8.47 8.47
CA ASN A 207 10.70 -7.84 7.22
C ASN A 207 9.25 -7.31 7.24
N GLY A 208 8.45 -7.56 8.27
CA GLY A 208 7.05 -7.11 8.32
C GLY A 208 6.89 -5.59 8.27
N SER A 209 7.75 -4.85 8.96
CA SER A 209 7.73 -3.37 8.99
C SER A 209 7.68 -2.72 7.61
N HIS A 210 8.56 -3.15 6.69
CA HIS A 210 8.67 -2.53 5.37
C HIS A 210 7.49 -2.92 4.48
N VAL A 211 7.11 -4.19 4.49
CA VAL A 211 6.05 -4.68 3.62
C VAL A 211 4.69 -4.10 4.05
N LEU A 212 4.41 -3.93 5.36
CA LEU A 212 3.11 -3.38 5.80
C LEU A 212 3.04 -1.91 5.45
N ARG A 213 4.17 -1.21 5.54
CA ARG A 213 4.24 0.21 5.21
C ARG A 213 3.94 0.42 3.73
N ARG A 214 4.54 -0.38 2.85
CA ARG A 214 4.23 -0.34 1.41
C ARG A 214 2.76 -0.66 1.15
N ALA A 215 2.23 -1.69 1.80
CA ALA A 215 0.84 -2.10 1.64
C ALA A 215 -0.18 -1.04 2.08
N ILE A 216 0.03 -0.37 3.23
CA ILE A 216 -0.88 0.69 3.67
C ILE A 216 -0.79 1.94 2.80
N ILE A 217 0.41 2.33 2.36
CA ILE A 217 0.57 3.45 1.41
C ILE A 217 -0.19 3.14 0.12
N ALA A 218 -0.03 1.92 -0.42
CA ALA A 218 -0.76 1.46 -1.59
C ALA A 218 -2.28 1.55 -1.39
N ALA A 219 -2.80 0.99 -0.30
CA ALA A 219 -4.23 0.95 -0.01
C ALA A 219 -4.83 2.36 0.15
N LEU A 220 -4.10 3.29 0.79
CA LEU A 220 -4.51 4.68 0.93
C LEU A 220 -4.58 5.41 -0.42
N ILE A 221 -3.54 5.28 -1.27
CA ILE A 221 -3.52 5.89 -2.62
C ILE A 221 -4.66 5.34 -3.47
N GLN A 222 -4.87 4.03 -3.47
CA GLN A 222 -5.93 3.37 -4.25
C GLN A 222 -7.34 3.77 -3.80
N ASN A 223 -7.46 4.31 -2.60
CA ASN A 223 -8.72 4.77 -2.01
C ASN A 223 -8.84 6.31 -1.97
N GLY A 224 -8.00 7.00 -2.76
CA GLY A 224 -8.09 8.44 -3.00
C GLY A 224 -7.51 9.32 -1.90
N LEU A 225 -6.75 8.75 -0.95
CA LEU A 225 -6.05 9.51 0.07
C LEU A 225 -4.68 9.97 -0.44
N LEU A 226 -4.31 11.20 -0.12
CA LEU A 226 -3.04 11.79 -0.52
C LEU A 226 -1.92 11.35 0.42
N ILE A 227 -0.80 10.93 -0.14
CA ILE A 227 0.40 10.57 0.62
C ILE A 227 1.44 11.66 0.45
N SER A 228 2.01 12.10 1.56
CA SER A 228 3.09 13.07 1.58
C SER A 228 4.44 12.41 1.33
N GLU A 229 5.31 13.05 0.57
CA GLU A 229 6.70 12.60 0.34
C GLU A 229 7.63 12.88 1.52
N THR A 230 7.28 13.86 2.36
CA THR A 230 8.05 14.20 3.55
C THR A 230 7.16 14.32 4.77
N ARG A 231 7.75 14.09 5.95
CA ARG A 231 7.04 14.32 7.22
C ARG A 231 6.61 15.79 7.39
N LYS A 232 7.42 16.73 6.93
CA LYS A 232 7.17 18.18 7.12
C LYS A 232 6.01 18.70 6.28
N SER A 233 5.79 18.14 5.11
CA SER A 233 4.70 18.52 4.21
C SER A 233 3.37 17.82 4.53
N ALA A 234 3.36 16.88 5.49
CA ALA A 234 2.17 16.12 5.84
C ALA A 234 1.33 16.84 6.88
N HIS A 235 0.00 16.79 6.71
CA HIS A 235 -0.93 17.28 7.72
C HIS A 235 -1.26 16.19 8.76
N TYR A 236 -1.27 14.92 8.36
CA TYR A 236 -1.42 13.79 9.26
C TYR A 236 -0.20 12.87 9.30
N LEU A 237 0.05 12.32 10.48
CA LEU A 237 1.04 11.28 10.72
C LEU A 237 0.32 9.97 11.02
N LEU A 238 0.50 8.97 10.17
CA LEU A 238 -0.01 7.62 10.39
C LEU A 238 1.12 6.72 10.86
N SER A 239 0.95 6.10 12.02
CA SER A 239 1.87 5.13 12.60
C SER A 239 1.19 3.78 12.79
N GLY A 240 2.00 2.72 12.84
CA GLY A 240 1.50 1.35 12.95
C GLY A 240 2.35 0.49 13.86
N ASN A 241 1.72 -0.36 14.66
CA ASN A 241 2.37 -1.39 15.46
C ASN A 241 1.71 -2.74 15.18
N PHE A 242 2.50 -3.66 14.62
CA PHE A 242 2.08 -5.02 14.29
C PHE A 242 2.73 -6.02 15.23
N LYS A 243 1.92 -6.81 15.92
CA LYS A 243 2.38 -7.87 16.82
C LYS A 243 1.73 -9.19 16.49
N VAL A 244 2.53 -10.25 16.54
CA VAL A 244 2.06 -11.63 16.51
C VAL A 244 2.48 -12.32 17.80
N SER A 245 1.54 -12.97 18.48
CA SER A 245 1.77 -13.66 19.73
C SER A 245 2.57 -14.95 19.52
N SER A 246 3.13 -15.47 20.61
CA SER A 246 3.58 -16.85 20.64
C SER A 246 2.42 -17.81 20.31
N PRO A 247 2.70 -18.95 19.66
CA PRO A 247 1.70 -19.93 19.32
C PRO A 247 1.13 -20.64 20.57
N ILE A 248 -0.18 -20.84 20.58
CA ILE A 248 -0.94 -21.58 21.58
C ILE A 248 -1.87 -22.53 20.81
N ASN A 249 -1.71 -23.84 20.99
CA ASN A 249 -2.55 -24.87 20.33
C ASN A 249 -2.73 -24.61 18.81
N ASP A 250 -1.62 -24.54 18.08
CA ASP A 250 -1.56 -24.27 16.63
C ASP A 250 -2.16 -22.94 16.16
N SER A 251 -2.47 -22.03 17.09
CA SER A 251 -3.01 -20.70 16.80
C SER A 251 -2.12 -19.58 17.32
N GLN A 252 -2.09 -18.46 16.62
CA GLN A 252 -1.41 -17.22 16.99
C GLN A 252 -2.40 -16.06 16.92
N GLN A 253 -2.37 -15.19 17.93
CA GLN A 253 -3.09 -13.92 17.88
C GLN A 253 -2.25 -12.88 17.15
N VAL A 254 -2.93 -12.07 16.34
CA VAL A 254 -2.32 -10.98 15.58
C VAL A 254 -3.04 -9.70 15.93
N GLU A 255 -2.27 -8.64 16.15
CA GLU A 255 -2.77 -7.32 16.49
C GLU A 255 -2.08 -6.29 15.59
N MET A 256 -2.88 -5.48 14.91
CA MET A 256 -2.42 -4.30 14.20
C MET A 256 -3.09 -3.07 14.81
N VAL A 257 -2.26 -2.17 15.35
CA VAL A 257 -2.70 -0.88 15.91
C VAL A 257 -2.24 0.23 14.99
N TRP A 258 -3.18 0.95 14.39
CA TRP A 258 -2.95 2.14 13.58
C TRP A 258 -3.26 3.37 14.42
N LYS A 259 -2.30 4.29 14.53
CA LYS A 259 -2.50 5.56 15.25
C LYS A 259 -2.36 6.72 14.29
N LEU A 260 -3.38 7.58 14.25
CA LEU A 260 -3.40 8.81 13.48
C LEU A 260 -3.15 10.00 14.41
N ALA A 261 -2.23 10.86 14.04
CA ALA A 261 -1.94 12.11 14.73
C ALA A 261 -1.89 13.27 13.73
N GLU A 262 -2.09 14.49 14.22
CA GLU A 262 -1.79 15.70 13.46
C GLU A 262 -0.27 15.86 13.26
N SER A 263 0.12 16.74 12.34
CA SER A 263 1.53 17.11 12.10
C SER A 263 2.23 17.66 13.34
N THR A 264 1.46 18.25 14.25
CA THR A 264 1.87 18.75 15.58
C THR A 264 2.22 17.63 16.56
N GLY A 265 1.76 16.40 16.30
CA GLY A 265 1.89 15.24 17.17
C GLY A 265 0.69 14.97 18.09
N GLU A 266 -0.36 15.82 18.05
CA GLU A 266 -1.60 15.56 18.78
C GLU A 266 -2.28 14.29 18.23
N GLU A 267 -2.59 13.33 19.11
CA GLU A 267 -3.27 12.11 18.70
C GLU A 267 -4.74 12.41 18.37
N ILE A 268 -5.13 12.08 17.13
CA ILE A 268 -6.52 12.17 16.68
C ILE A 268 -7.30 10.96 17.17
N GLY A 269 -6.70 9.77 17.02
CA GLY A 269 -7.26 8.52 17.49
C GLY A 269 -6.53 7.30 16.95
N THR A 270 -7.09 6.14 17.31
CA THR A 270 -6.48 4.84 17.07
C THR A 270 -7.50 3.87 16.47
N ALA A 271 -7.03 3.04 15.54
CA ALA A 271 -7.75 2.01 14.81
C ALA A 271 -7.08 0.66 15.09
N VAL A 272 -7.79 -0.26 15.75
CA VAL A 272 -7.24 -1.57 16.16
C VAL A 272 -7.87 -2.69 15.34
N GLN A 273 -7.03 -3.57 14.81
CA GLN A 273 -7.43 -4.80 14.15
C GLN A 273 -6.83 -5.99 14.89
N LYS A 274 -7.67 -6.97 15.23
CA LYS A 274 -7.26 -8.20 15.91
C LYS A 274 -7.77 -9.40 15.14
N ASN A 275 -6.94 -10.44 15.04
CA ASN A 275 -7.36 -11.71 14.46
C ASN A 275 -6.63 -12.88 15.12
N THR A 276 -7.15 -14.09 14.94
CA THR A 276 -6.48 -15.35 15.30
C THR A 276 -6.21 -16.11 14.02
N VAL A 277 -4.97 -16.53 13.82
CA VAL A 277 -4.52 -17.25 12.63
C VAL A 277 -3.77 -18.52 13.04
N LEU A 278 -3.53 -19.44 12.11
CA LEU A 278 -2.73 -20.63 12.39
C LEU A 278 -1.25 -20.27 12.58
N THR A 279 -0.56 -21.07 13.38
CA THR A 279 0.89 -20.94 13.55
C THR A 279 1.60 -20.97 12.20
N GLY A 280 2.47 -19.99 11.97
CA GLY A 280 3.24 -19.92 10.73
C GLY A 280 2.53 -19.27 9.54
N SER A 281 1.34 -18.69 9.74
CA SER A 281 0.63 -17.90 8.71
C SER A 281 1.45 -16.72 8.16
N PHE A 282 2.53 -16.32 8.83
CA PHE A 282 3.45 -15.25 8.40
C PHE A 282 4.85 -15.75 8.04
N ASN A 283 5.06 -17.07 7.96
CA ASN A 283 6.36 -17.64 7.61
C ASN A 283 6.64 -17.61 6.09
N GLN A 284 5.65 -17.21 5.28
CA GLN A 284 5.69 -17.20 3.82
C GLN A 284 5.39 -15.80 3.24
N ASN A 285 5.12 -15.74 1.92
CA ASN A 285 5.01 -14.53 1.11
C ASN A 285 4.05 -13.48 1.72
N TRP A 286 4.64 -12.46 2.34
CA TRP A 286 3.93 -11.54 3.24
C TRP A 286 3.14 -10.45 2.48
N GLY A 287 3.47 -10.21 1.20
CA GLY A 287 2.87 -9.16 0.37
C GLY A 287 1.34 -9.20 0.29
N PRO A 288 0.71 -10.33 -0.10
CA PRO A 288 -0.74 -10.44 -0.15
C PRO A 288 -1.43 -10.26 1.21
N VAL A 289 -0.86 -10.83 2.28
CA VAL A 289 -1.40 -10.71 3.64
C VAL A 289 -1.37 -9.26 4.12
N ALA A 290 -0.26 -8.57 3.87
CA ALA A 290 -0.11 -7.13 4.17
C ALA A 290 -1.18 -6.29 3.49
N ALA A 291 -1.44 -6.57 2.22
CA ALA A 291 -2.38 -5.80 1.42
C ALA A 291 -3.81 -5.95 1.95
N ILE A 292 -4.20 -7.12 2.46
CA ILE A 292 -5.51 -7.33 3.10
C ILE A 292 -5.62 -6.57 4.42
N ILE A 293 -4.59 -6.66 5.28
CA ILE A 293 -4.54 -5.90 6.55
C ILE A 293 -4.69 -4.40 6.26
N ALA A 294 -3.93 -3.91 5.28
CA ALA A 294 -3.93 -2.53 4.84
C ALA A 294 -5.29 -2.07 4.29
N GLU A 295 -5.87 -2.79 3.33
CA GLU A 295 -7.16 -2.44 2.73
C GLU A 295 -8.27 -2.38 3.79
N SER A 296 -8.25 -3.33 4.75
CA SER A 296 -9.20 -3.37 5.86
C SER A 296 -9.04 -2.17 6.82
N ALA A 297 -7.87 -1.54 6.86
CA ALA A 297 -7.59 -0.39 7.73
C ALA A 297 -8.07 0.93 7.13
N VAL A 298 -8.16 1.03 5.80
CA VAL A 298 -8.44 2.29 5.09
C VAL A 298 -9.72 2.96 5.57
N ASN A 299 -10.80 2.20 5.74
CA ASN A 299 -12.08 2.79 6.19
C ASN A 299 -11.97 3.36 7.62
N GLY A 300 -11.29 2.66 8.52
CA GLY A 300 -11.04 3.16 9.87
C GLY A 300 -10.20 4.44 9.87
N ILE A 301 -9.15 4.49 9.04
CA ILE A 301 -8.30 5.68 8.89
C ILE A 301 -9.09 6.85 8.30
N ARG A 302 -9.92 6.61 7.28
CA ARG A 302 -10.78 7.64 6.69
C ARG A 302 -11.73 8.23 7.73
N ASN A 303 -12.33 7.40 8.58
CA ASN A 303 -13.20 7.87 9.64
C ASN A 303 -12.44 8.75 10.65
N LEU A 304 -11.22 8.38 11.03
CA LEU A 304 -10.38 9.21 11.92
C LEU A 304 -10.07 10.58 11.30
N ILE A 305 -9.77 10.62 9.99
CA ILE A 305 -9.54 11.88 9.25
C ILE A 305 -10.81 12.74 9.22
N GLN A 306 -11.98 12.12 8.98
CA GLN A 306 -13.25 12.86 9.00
C GLN A 306 -13.54 13.47 10.37
N ILE A 307 -13.24 12.75 11.46
CA ILE A 307 -13.36 13.26 12.83
C ILE A 307 -12.41 14.44 13.06
N ALA A 308 -11.16 14.35 12.59
CA ALA A 308 -10.20 15.46 12.66
C ALA A 308 -10.70 16.70 11.93
N ASN A 309 -11.11 16.55 10.67
CA ASN A 309 -11.65 17.65 9.86
C ASN A 309 -12.85 18.34 10.54
N GLN A 310 -13.74 17.57 11.17
CA GLN A 310 -14.87 18.14 11.92
C GLN A 310 -14.44 18.92 13.16
N LYS A 311 -13.39 18.46 13.86
CA LYS A 311 -12.81 19.21 14.99
C LYS A 311 -12.19 20.53 14.51
N ASP A 312 -11.48 20.50 13.40
CA ASP A 312 -10.86 21.71 12.83
C ASP A 312 -11.91 22.71 12.39
N ILE A 313 -12.96 22.28 11.68
CA ILE A 313 -14.09 23.16 11.32
C ILE A 313 -14.71 23.81 12.56
N LYS A 314 -14.90 23.06 13.66
CA LYS A 314 -15.41 23.62 14.92
C LYS A 314 -14.44 24.60 15.56
N ARG A 315 -13.13 24.32 15.56
CA ARG A 315 -12.09 25.26 16.04
C ARG A 315 -12.12 26.56 15.23
N TYR A 316 -12.22 26.49 13.90
CA TYR A 316 -12.34 27.66 13.02
C TYR A 316 -13.62 28.48 13.28
N GLN A 317 -14.76 27.80 13.48
CA GLN A 317 -16.02 28.48 13.81
C GLN A 317 -15.99 29.17 15.18
N GLN A 318 -15.21 28.64 16.12
CA GLN A 318 -15.04 29.21 17.46
C GLN A 318 -14.01 30.35 17.51
N ASN A 319 -13.04 30.38 16.60
CA ASN A 319 -12.04 31.45 16.53
C ASN A 319 -11.59 31.75 15.08
N PRO A 320 -12.34 32.59 14.33
CA PRO A 320 -12.08 32.84 12.91
C PRO A 320 -10.76 33.54 12.60
N TYR A 321 -10.08 34.10 13.61
CA TYR A 321 -8.86 34.89 13.46
C TYR A 321 -7.56 34.08 13.58
N GLN A 322 -7.63 32.76 13.85
CA GLN A 322 -6.48 31.86 13.76
C GLN A 322 -6.43 31.19 12.38
N LYS A 323 -6.19 31.98 11.32
CA LYS A 323 -5.71 31.42 10.05
C LYS A 323 -4.30 30.86 10.31
N PRO A 324 -3.92 29.65 9.86
CA PRO A 324 -2.52 29.29 9.78
C PRO A 324 -1.82 30.36 8.94
N LEU A 325 -0.72 30.93 9.47
CA LEU A 325 0.03 32.01 8.83
C LEU A 325 0.19 31.72 7.33
N PRO A 326 -0.21 32.63 6.43
CA PRO A 326 0.13 32.48 5.03
C PRO A 326 1.66 32.37 4.93
N GLU A 327 2.15 31.45 4.10
CA GLU A 327 3.55 31.31 3.75
C GLU A 327 4.18 32.69 3.54
N GLN A 328 5.10 33.08 4.43
CA GLN A 328 5.96 34.21 4.19
C GLN A 328 6.83 33.86 2.98
N GLY A 329 6.49 34.40 1.81
CA GLY A 329 7.35 34.23 0.64
C GLY A 329 6.68 34.41 -0.71
N LEU A 330 6.16 35.60 -0.98
CA LEU A 330 6.26 36.25 -2.29
C LEU A 330 6.14 37.75 -2.02
N LEU A 331 7.29 38.42 -2.05
CA LEU A 331 7.35 39.87 -2.10
C LEU A 331 6.56 40.30 -3.33
N GLU A 332 5.40 40.93 -3.12
CA GLU A 332 4.78 41.69 -4.19
C GLU A 332 5.77 42.80 -4.61
N PRO A 333 6.04 42.98 -5.90
CA PRO A 333 6.84 44.11 -6.35
C PRO A 333 6.05 45.38 -6.05
N ASN A 334 6.68 46.23 -5.22
CA ASN A 334 6.19 47.52 -4.78
C ASN A 334 5.72 48.35 -5.98
N SER A 335 4.41 48.60 -6.06
CA SER A 335 3.82 49.55 -7.00
C SER A 335 4.00 50.97 -6.45
N ASP A 336 5.22 51.46 -6.46
CA ASP A 336 5.52 52.88 -6.25
C ASP A 336 6.88 53.19 -6.90
N ASP A 337 6.85 53.44 -8.21
CA ASP A 337 7.78 54.39 -8.81
C ASP A 337 7.11 55.08 -9.99
N ARG A 338 6.32 56.11 -9.67
CA ARG A 338 6.02 57.21 -10.58
C ARG A 338 6.70 58.45 -10.01
N THR A 339 7.40 59.17 -10.90
CA THR A 339 7.92 60.55 -10.77
C THR A 339 9.09 60.70 -9.79
N THR A 340 10.31 61.01 -10.22
CA THR A 340 10.73 62.23 -10.93
C THR A 340 12.19 62.17 -11.43
N LEU A 341 12.40 62.80 -12.59
CA LEU A 341 13.66 63.31 -13.21
C LEU A 341 14.61 62.33 -13.91
#